data_AF-A0A183ESJ3-F1
#
_entry.id   AF-A0A183ESJ3-F1
#
_cell.length_a   1.000
_cell.length_b   1.000
_cell.length_c   1.000
_cell.angle_alpha   90.00
_cell.angle_beta   90.00
_cell.angle_gamma   90.00
#
_symmetry.space_group_name_H-M   'P 1'
#
loop_
_entity.id
_entity.type
_entity.pdbx_description
1 polymer ?
#
loop_
_entity_poly.entity_id
_entity_poly.type
_entity_poly.pdbx_seq_one_letter_code
_entity_poly.pdbx_strand_id
1 'polypeptide(L)' 'MQIGISQAIHLAQGSTLKLRIFGSTLPMQCDGEAWLQYPGVVQISHLNQVLMLMKNDDTDKEQLSTFF' A
#
# COMPACT_ATOMS: atom_id res chain seq x y z
N MET A 1 19.36 -3.50 9.42
CA MET A 1 19.15 -4.76 8.65
C MET A 1 18.13 -5.56 9.41
N GLN A 2 16.88 -5.65 8.94
CA GLN A 2 15.87 -6.48 9.59
C GLN A 2 16.18 -7.94 9.21
N ILE A 3 16.58 -8.72 10.20
CA ILE A 3 17.02 -10.10 10.03
C ILE A 3 15.78 -10.94 9.71
N GLY A 4 15.80 -11.70 8.60
CA GLY A 4 14.73 -12.64 8.24
C GLY A 4 13.80 -12.23 7.10
N ILE A 5 14.00 -11.06 6.46
CA ILE A 5 13.28 -10.72 5.22
C ILE A 5 14.16 -11.10 4.02
N SER A 6 13.63 -11.91 3.10
CA SER A 6 14.28 -12.16 1.81
C SER A 6 14.41 -10.85 1.02
N GLN A 7 15.36 -10.81 0.08
CA GLN A 7 15.51 -9.66 -0.82
C GLN A 7 14.18 -9.34 -1.52
N ALA A 8 13.75 -8.08 -1.42
CA ALA A 8 12.54 -7.62 -2.10
C ALA A 8 12.77 -7.61 -3.62
N ILE A 9 11.77 -8.07 -4.37
CA ILE A 9 11.76 -8.06 -5.84
C ILE A 9 10.71 -7.04 -6.30
N HIS A 10 11.12 -6.13 -7.18
CA HIS A 10 10.18 -5.21 -7.83
C HIS A 10 9.45 -5.96 -8.95
N LEU A 11 8.14 -6.17 -8.78
CA LEU A 11 7.33 -6.91 -9.76
C LEU A 11 6.88 -6.00 -10.91
N ALA A 12 6.27 -4.85 -10.59
CA ALA A 12 5.79 -3.84 -11.53
C ALA A 12 5.35 -2.56 -10.80
N GLN A 13 5.25 -1.45 -11.54
CA GLN A 13 4.59 -0.21 -11.12
C GLN A 13 3.47 0.13 -12.13
N GLY A 14 2.27 0.40 -11.63
CA GLY A 14 1.11 0.71 -12.47
C GLY A 14 -0.12 1.11 -11.65
N SER A 15 -1.22 1.40 -12.33
CA SER A 15 -2.50 1.76 -11.70
C SER A 15 -3.30 0.54 -11.21
N THR A 16 -3.00 -0.66 -11.72
CA THR A 16 -3.64 -1.90 -11.28
C THR A 16 -2.66 -3.06 -11.40
N LEU A 17 -2.59 -3.89 -10.37
CA LEU A 17 -1.80 -5.11 -10.29
C LEU A 17 -2.70 -6.28 -9.85
N LYS A 18 -2.57 -7.42 -10.52
CA LYS A 18 -3.28 -8.65 -10.18
C LYS A 18 -2.28 -9.76 -9.88
N LEU A 19 -2.23 -10.22 -8.64
CA LEU A 19 -1.39 -11.31 -8.19
C LEU A 19 -2.25 -12.56 -7.99
N ARG A 20 -1.81 -13.70 -8.52
CA ARG A 20 -2.48 -14.99 -8.30
C ARG A 20 -1.64 -15.85 -7.38
N ILE A 21 -2.21 -16.20 -6.25
CA ILE A 21 -1.58 -17.02 -5.22
C ILE A 21 -2.10 -18.44 -5.36
N PHE A 22 -1.18 -19.38 -5.48
CA PHE A 22 -1.45 -20.81 -5.60
C PHE A 22 -0.91 -21.54 -4.38
N GLY A 23 -1.42 -22.74 -4.13
CA GLY A 23 -0.88 -23.63 -3.09
C GLY A 23 -1.42 -23.32 -1.70
N SER A 24 -0.56 -22.91 -0.78
CA SER A 24 -0.90 -22.69 0.64
C SER A 24 -1.24 -21.24 0.96
N THR A 25 -1.91 -21.03 2.09
CA THR A 25 -2.13 -19.70 2.67
C THR A 25 -0.80 -19.01 3.00
N LEU A 26 -0.69 -17.73 2.66
CA LEU A 26 0.51 -16.92 2.88
C LEU A 26 0.26 -15.84 3.94
N PRO A 27 1.22 -15.57 4.85
CA PRO A 27 1.19 -14.38 5.68
C PRO A 27 1.49 -13.15 4.83
N MET A 28 0.68 -12.11 4.97
CA MET A 28 0.85 -10.80 4.33
C MET A 28 0.70 -9.68 5.36
N GLN A 29 1.20 -8.51 4.98
CA GLN A 29 1.11 -7.31 5.80
C GLN A 29 0.74 -6.12 4.91
N CYS A 30 -0.26 -5.36 5.32
CA CYS A 30 -0.73 -4.14 4.65
C CYS A 30 -0.70 -3.00 5.67
N ASP A 31 -0.01 -1.90 5.38
CA ASP A 31 0.09 -0.71 6.26
C ASP A 31 0.52 -0.99 7.72
N GLY A 32 1.12 -2.14 8.00
CA GLY A 32 1.48 -2.59 9.35
C GLY A 32 0.60 -3.73 9.88
N GLU A 33 -0.61 -3.87 9.37
CA GLU A 33 -1.60 -4.85 9.80
C GLU A 33 -1.35 -6.24 9.19
N ALA A 34 -1.38 -7.27 10.03
CA ALA A 34 -1.15 -8.65 9.61
C ALA A 34 -2.42 -9.28 9.03
N TRP A 35 -2.25 -10.07 7.97
CA TRP A 35 -3.36 -10.75 7.29
C TRP A 35 -2.93 -12.09 6.70
N LEU A 36 -3.83 -13.09 6.75
CA LEU A 36 -3.65 -14.39 6.10
C LEU A 36 -4.38 -14.43 4.76
N GLN A 37 -3.63 -14.56 3.67
CA GLN A 37 -4.22 -14.71 2.34
C GLN A 37 -4.25 -16.16 1.90
N TYR A 38 -5.46 -16.67 1.75
CA TYR A 38 -5.73 -17.97 1.15
C TYR A 38 -5.40 -17.98 -0.35
N PRO A 39 -5.25 -19.15 -0.99
CA PRO A 39 -5.11 -19.23 -2.44
C PRO A 39 -6.23 -18.47 -3.17
N GLY A 40 -5.87 -17.67 -4.16
CA GLY A 40 -6.81 -16.75 -4.78
C GLY A 40 -6.15 -15.65 -5.60
N VAL A 41 -6.90 -14.57 -5.81
CA VAL A 41 -6.45 -13.40 -6.59
C VAL A 41 -6.44 -12.18 -5.68
N VAL A 42 -5.28 -11.54 -5.55
CA VAL A 42 -5.12 -10.24 -4.92
C VAL A 42 -5.14 -9.19 -6.03
N GLN A 43 -6.10 -8.28 -5.98
CA GLN A 43 -6.18 -7.14 -6.90
C GLN A 43 -5.85 -5.87 -6.14
N ILE A 44 -4.77 -5.22 -6.55
CA ILE A 44 -4.31 -3.94 -6.01
C ILE A 44 -4.60 -2.90 -7.09
N SER A 45 -5.36 -1.86 -6.75
CA SER A 45 -5.69 -0.77 -7.67
C SER A 45 -5.42 0.56 -6.99
N HIS A 46 -4.83 1.48 -7.73
CA HIS A 46 -4.68 2.86 -7.29
C HIS A 46 -6.06 3.54 -7.32
N LEU A 47 -6.61 3.85 -6.14
CA LEU A 47 -7.93 4.48 -6.03
C LEU A 47 -7.84 5.98 -6.31
N ASN A 48 -7.04 6.71 -5.52
CA ASN A 48 -6.81 8.15 -5.62
C ASN A 48 -5.50 8.53 -4.88
N GLN A 49 -5.06 9.77 -5.03
CA GLN A 49 -3.97 10.34 -4.25
C GLN A 49 -4.54 11.11 -3.05
N VAL A 50 -3.98 10.88 -1.87
CA VAL A 50 -4.32 11.60 -0.64
C VAL A 50 -3.04 12.20 -0.06
N LEU A 51 -3.12 13.44 0.43
CA LEU A 51 -2.04 14.08 1.20
C LEU A 51 -1.91 13.37 2.55
N MET A 52 -0.93 12.47 2.67
CA MET A 52 -0.72 11.65 3.88
C MET A 52 -0.04 12.42 5.02
N LEU A 53 0.85 13.35 4.70
CA LEU A 53 1.52 14.19 5.69
C LEU A 53 1.83 15.55 5.06
N MET A 54 1.30 16.60 5.67
CA MET A 54 1.62 17.99 5.29
C MET A 54 2.59 18.58 6.30
N LYS A 55 3.54 19.36 5.80
CA LYS A 55 4.39 20.18 6.65
C LYS A 55 3.50 21.29 7.24
N ASN A 56 3.57 21.50 8.56
CA ASN A 56 3.02 22.68 9.19
C ASN A 56 3.90 23.89 8.82
N ASP A 57 3.79 24.35 7.58
CA ASP A 57 4.17 25.70 7.25
C ASP A 57 2.95 26.55 7.60
N ASP A 58 3.09 27.44 8.60
CA ASP A 58 2.03 28.29 9.16
C ASP A 58 1.40 29.28 8.14
N THR A 59 1.66 29.11 6.84
CA THR A 59 1.33 30.04 5.76
C THR A 59 0.15 29.60 4.89
N ASP A 60 -0.29 28.34 4.94
CA ASP A 60 -1.31 27.80 4.00
C ASP A 60 -2.59 27.28 4.67
N LYS A 61 -3.17 28.06 5.59
CA LYS A 61 -4.45 27.71 6.25
C LYS A 61 -5.71 27.91 5.38
N GLU A 62 -5.59 28.50 4.18
CA GLU A 62 -6.74 28.76 3.30
C GLU A 62 -7.04 27.67 2.27
N GLN A 63 -6.10 26.78 1.90
CA GLN A 63 -6.35 25.78 0.86
C GLN A 63 -6.98 24.48 1.36
N LEU A 64 -6.95 24.21 2.67
CA LEU A 64 -7.48 22.98 3.26
C LEU A 64 -9.02 22.95 3.37
N SER A 65 -9.69 24.11 3.28
CA SER A 65 -11.15 24.20 3.29
C SER A 65 -11.79 23.88 1.93
N THR A 66 -11.00 23.73 0.86
CA THR A 66 -11.50 23.48 -0.50
C THR A 66 -11.59 21.98 -0.83
N PHE A 67 -11.04 21.11 0.02
CA PHE A 67 -10.95 19.66 -0.23
C PHE A 67 -11.88 18.79 0.65
N PHE A 68 -12.80 19.41 1.40
CA PHE A 68 -13.92 18.75 2.08
C PHE A 68 -15.23 19.45 1.68
#